data_AF-A0A948UL75-F1
#
_entry.id   AF-A0A948UL75-F1
#
_cell.length_a   1.000
_cell.length_b   1.000
_cell.length_c   1.000
_cell.angle_alpha   90.00
_cell.angle_beta   90.00
_cell.angle_gamma   90.00
#
_symmetry.space_group_name_H-M   'P 1'
#
loop_
_entity.id
_entity.type
_entity.pdbx_description
1 polymer ?
#
loop_
_entity_poly.entity_id
_entity_poly.type
_entity_poly.pdbx_seq_one_letter_code
_entity_poly.pdbx_strand_id
1 'polypeptide(L)'
;MEKEPGMKKTPAEFSQETKEALKSLGYEIIILKEESLDSLREKGANFYSNWHKDWEFEKQTSRPFEVAIKPRSPLLLNSSNKNFFRQERQVKEFSSKISKQIPEVEAAIGEASDYAQIILYYVKHSGKDIFKGNFIITKTRTEKNEYAGIVYDREDGLGVISMNRLRAKPGIHAAPIIRRKVA
;
A
#
# COMPACT_ATOMS: atom_id res chain seq x y z
N MET A 1 28.01 3.70 33.10
CA MET A 1 27.72 2.71 32.05
C MET A 1 26.34 3.04 31.51
N GLU A 2 26.28 4.10 30.69
CA GLU A 2 25.03 4.58 30.10
C GLU A 2 24.68 3.69 28.91
N LYS A 3 23.43 3.21 28.88
CA LYS A 3 22.87 2.50 27.74
C LYS A 3 22.73 3.51 26.60
N GLU A 4 23.45 3.31 25.50
CA GLU A 4 23.23 4.07 24.27
C GLU A 4 21.75 3.96 23.86
N PRO A 5 21.06 5.09 23.59
CA PRO A 5 19.68 5.05 23.14
C PRO A 5 19.66 4.42 21.75
N GLY A 6 18.89 3.34 21.61
CA GLY A 6 18.76 2.58 20.38
C GLY A 6 18.55 3.47 19.17
N MET A 7 19.37 3.27 18.14
CA MET A 7 19.21 3.88 16.82
C MET A 7 17.73 3.83 16.43
N LYS A 8 17.06 4.99 16.41
CA LYS A 8 15.85 5.18 15.62
C LYS A 8 16.26 4.81 14.20
N LYS A 9 15.80 3.65 13.69
CA LYS A 9 15.98 3.31 12.28
C LYS A 9 15.39 4.47 11.49
N THR A 10 16.25 5.28 10.88
CA THR A 10 15.84 6.33 9.96
C THR A 10 14.88 5.69 8.96
N PRO A 11 13.73 6.34 8.64
CA PRO A 11 12.83 5.86 7.60
C PRO A 11 13.66 5.48 6.37
N ALA A 12 13.32 4.36 5.72
CA ALA A 12 14.04 3.90 4.55
C ALA A 12 13.77 4.86 3.37
N GLU A 13 14.44 6.00 3.37
CA GLU A 13 14.38 7.00 2.33
C GLU A 13 15.17 6.54 1.10
N PHE A 14 14.69 6.95 -0.06
CA PHE A 14 15.39 6.78 -1.33
C PHE A 14 16.59 7.73 -1.42
N SER A 15 17.67 7.29 -2.06
CA SER A 15 18.76 8.20 -2.48
C SER A 15 18.23 9.23 -3.47
N GLN A 16 18.86 10.42 -3.56
CA GLN A 16 18.45 11.46 -4.52
C GLN A 16 18.43 10.92 -5.97
N GLU A 17 19.45 10.13 -6.34
CA GLU A 17 19.53 9.45 -7.63
C GLU A 17 18.33 8.51 -7.85
N THR A 18 17.97 7.70 -6.85
CA THR A 18 16.77 6.85 -6.91
C THR A 18 15.50 7.69 -7.04
N LYS A 19 15.38 8.83 -6.33
CA LYS A 19 14.21 9.71 -6.43
C LYS A 19 14.06 10.27 -7.84
N GLU A 20 15.15 10.70 -8.47
CA GLU A 20 15.17 11.22 -9.84
C GLU A 20 14.83 10.14 -10.86
N ALA A 21 15.41 8.95 -10.73
CA ALA A 21 15.11 7.81 -11.59
C ALA A 21 13.64 7.37 -11.47
N LEU A 22 13.07 7.34 -10.27
CA LEU A 22 11.65 7.04 -10.08
C LEU A 22 10.76 8.11 -10.74
N LYS A 23 11.07 9.39 -10.54
CA LYS A 23 10.32 10.50 -11.16
C LYS A 23 10.38 10.47 -12.68
N SER A 24 11.54 10.21 -13.28
CA SER A 24 11.68 10.12 -14.74
C SER A 24 10.87 8.98 -15.34
N LEU A 25 10.63 7.90 -14.59
CA LEU A 25 9.75 6.78 -14.96
C LEU A 25 8.26 7.05 -14.67
N GLY A 26 7.93 8.24 -14.18
CA GLY A 26 6.57 8.70 -13.88
C GLY A 26 6.01 8.21 -12.55
N TYR A 27 6.88 7.89 -11.58
CA TYR A 27 6.47 7.62 -10.21
C TYR A 27 6.42 8.90 -9.37
N GLU A 28 5.48 8.92 -8.44
CA GLU A 28 5.36 9.94 -7.40
C GLU A 28 5.74 9.32 -6.06
N ILE A 29 6.53 10.06 -5.27
CA ILE A 29 7.06 9.62 -3.99
C ILE A 29 6.20 10.18 -2.87
N ILE A 30 5.81 9.31 -1.94
CA ILE A 30 4.92 9.61 -0.82
C ILE A 30 5.61 9.12 0.45
N ILE A 31 5.55 9.93 1.51
CA ILE A 31 6.04 9.55 2.83
C ILE A 31 4.86 9.04 3.64
N LEU A 32 4.92 7.77 4.04
CA LEU A 32 3.94 7.20 4.95
C LEU A 32 4.25 7.62 6.40
N LYS A 33 3.20 7.86 7.19
CA LYS A 33 3.26 8.51 8.51
C LYS A 33 2.98 7.58 9.68
N GLU A 34 3.21 6.27 9.50
CA GLU A 34 2.94 5.25 10.52
C GLU A 34 1.51 5.27 11.08
N GLU A 35 0.54 5.75 10.30
CA GLU A 35 -0.86 5.72 10.68
C GLU A 35 -1.44 4.32 10.49
N SER A 36 -2.31 3.91 11.40
CA SER A 36 -3.14 2.71 11.29
C SER A 36 -4.51 3.06 10.72
N LEU A 37 -5.37 2.08 10.42
CA LEU A 37 -6.73 2.39 9.99
C LEU A 37 -7.53 3.07 11.12
N ASP A 38 -7.29 2.63 12.35
CA ASP A 38 -7.90 3.19 13.55
C ASP A 38 -7.48 4.66 13.76
N SER A 39 -6.17 4.96 13.69
CA SER A 39 -5.68 6.33 13.87
C SER A 39 -6.15 7.27 12.75
N LEU A 40 -6.30 6.77 11.52
CA LEU A 40 -6.89 7.52 10.41
C LEU A 40 -8.37 7.85 10.68
N ARG A 41 -9.12 6.89 11.22
CA ARG A 41 -10.53 7.07 11.61
C ARG A 41 -10.67 8.09 12.73
N GLU A 42 -9.86 8.01 13.77
CA GLU A 42 -9.82 9.00 14.86
C GLU A 42 -9.51 10.42 14.36
N LYS A 43 -8.69 10.53 13.31
CA LYS A 43 -8.38 11.79 12.61
C LYS A 43 -9.47 12.28 11.65
N GLY A 44 -10.62 11.60 11.61
CA GLY A 44 -11.79 11.99 10.83
C GLY A 44 -11.79 11.48 9.40
N ALA A 45 -10.96 10.50 9.03
CA ALA A 45 -11.11 9.83 7.74
C ALA A 45 -12.47 9.10 7.69
N ASN A 46 -13.23 9.30 6.63
CA ASN A 46 -14.51 8.62 6.45
C ASN A 46 -14.28 7.17 6.01
N PHE A 47 -15.03 6.25 6.61
CA PHE A 47 -15.06 4.84 6.25
C PHE A 47 -16.50 4.41 5.99
N TYR A 48 -16.76 3.79 4.84
CA TYR A 48 -18.11 3.34 4.49
C TYR A 48 -18.57 2.10 5.27
N SER A 49 -17.66 1.42 5.96
CA SER A 49 -17.98 0.22 6.75
C SER A 49 -17.21 0.17 8.07
N ASN A 50 -17.86 -0.37 9.10
CA ASN A 50 -17.30 -0.52 10.45
C ASN A 50 -17.32 -1.97 10.95
N TRP A 51 -17.53 -2.97 10.08
CA TRP A 51 -17.61 -4.38 10.48
C TRP A 51 -16.30 -4.91 11.09
N HIS A 52 -15.20 -4.26 10.74
CA HIS A 52 -13.84 -4.54 11.18
C HIS A 52 -13.39 -3.61 12.31
N LYS A 53 -14.28 -2.78 12.86
CA LYS A 53 -13.95 -1.88 13.96
C LYS A 53 -13.49 -2.70 15.16
N ASP A 54 -12.46 -2.21 15.84
CA ASP A 54 -11.86 -2.81 17.04
C ASP A 54 -11.09 -4.13 16.78
N TRP A 55 -10.94 -4.53 15.51
CA TRP A 55 -10.13 -5.68 15.11
C TRP A 55 -8.64 -5.29 15.23
N GLU A 56 -7.80 -6.23 15.64
CA GLU A 56 -6.37 -6.00 15.90
C GLU A 56 -5.64 -5.50 14.65
N PHE A 57 -6.06 -5.94 13.46
CA PHE A 57 -5.44 -5.46 12.21
C PHE A 57 -5.69 -3.97 11.94
N GLU A 58 -6.75 -3.35 12.48
CA GLU A 58 -6.98 -1.91 12.33
C GLU A 58 -5.90 -1.07 13.03
N LYS A 59 -5.28 -1.63 14.08
CA LYS A 59 -4.21 -1.01 14.86
C LYS A 59 -2.83 -1.17 14.21
N GLN A 60 -2.72 -1.98 13.15
CA GLN A 60 -1.48 -2.17 12.41
C GLN A 60 -1.12 -0.88 11.66
N THR A 61 -0.03 -0.25 12.08
CA THR A 61 0.49 0.96 11.44
C THR A 61 1.06 0.67 10.07
N SER A 62 1.03 1.67 9.18
CA SER A 62 1.82 1.60 7.96
C SER A 62 3.30 1.57 8.32
N ARG A 63 4.12 1.17 7.37
CA ARG A 63 5.57 1.24 7.58
C ARG A 63 6.08 2.70 7.46
N PRO A 64 7.08 3.14 8.25
CA PRO A 64 7.70 4.47 8.15
C PRO A 64 8.70 4.53 7.00
N PHE A 65 8.24 4.76 5.77
CA PHE A 65 9.18 4.98 4.66
C PHE A 65 8.59 5.75 3.50
N GLU A 66 9.51 6.20 2.65
CA GLU A 66 9.17 6.64 1.30
C GLU A 66 8.71 5.45 0.46
N VAL A 67 7.55 5.62 -0.15
CA VAL A 67 7.02 4.75 -1.18
C VAL A 67 6.91 5.50 -2.48
N ALA A 68 6.99 4.77 -3.60
CA ALA A 68 6.66 5.34 -4.89
C ALA A 68 5.51 4.58 -5.56
N ILE A 69 4.55 5.33 -6.08
CA ILE A 69 3.40 4.84 -6.84
C ILE A 69 3.42 5.47 -8.22
N LYS A 70 2.91 4.76 -9.23
CA LYS A 70 2.75 5.28 -10.59
C LYS A 70 1.30 5.71 -10.84
N PRO A 71 0.92 6.99 -10.70
CA PRO A 71 -0.50 7.36 -10.54
C PRO A 71 -1.32 7.22 -11.83
N ARG A 72 -0.65 7.31 -12.99
CA ARG A 72 -1.28 7.10 -14.30
C ARG A 72 -1.52 5.62 -14.62
N SER A 73 -0.84 4.72 -13.92
CA SER A 73 -0.98 3.26 -14.09
C SER A 73 -0.72 2.54 -12.76
N PRO A 74 -1.57 2.75 -11.74
CA PRO A 74 -1.28 2.30 -10.38
C PRO A 74 -1.59 0.82 -10.17
N LEU A 75 -2.31 0.19 -11.10
CA LEU A 75 -2.68 -1.22 -11.09
C LEU A 75 -1.81 -2.01 -12.08
N LEU A 76 -1.44 -3.23 -11.73
CA LEU A 76 -0.83 -4.15 -12.69
C LEU A 76 -1.86 -4.62 -13.71
N LEU A 77 -1.48 -4.56 -14.99
CA LEU A 77 -2.30 -5.07 -16.08
C LEU A 77 -2.57 -6.56 -15.88
N ASN A 78 -3.82 -6.98 -16.11
CA ASN A 78 -4.26 -8.36 -15.94
C ASN A 78 -3.96 -8.92 -14.54
N SER A 79 -3.97 -8.11 -13.48
CA SER A 79 -3.86 -8.63 -12.10
C SER A 79 -5.18 -9.16 -11.54
N SER A 80 -6.32 -8.72 -12.09
CA SER A 80 -7.63 -9.12 -11.61
C SER A 80 -7.99 -10.57 -11.92
N ASN A 81 -9.03 -11.05 -11.24
CA ASN A 81 -9.53 -12.42 -11.34
C ASN A 81 -8.44 -13.47 -11.04
N LYS A 82 -7.58 -13.15 -10.07
CA LYS A 82 -6.49 -14.01 -9.59
C LYS A 82 -6.53 -14.07 -8.08
N ASN A 83 -6.12 -15.21 -7.53
CA ASN A 83 -5.93 -15.35 -6.09
C ASN A 83 -4.68 -14.59 -5.61
N PHE A 84 -4.52 -14.46 -4.30
CA PHE A 84 -3.43 -13.69 -3.70
C PHE A 84 -2.05 -14.12 -4.21
N PHE A 85 -1.78 -15.43 -4.24
CA PHE A 85 -0.47 -15.96 -4.62
C PHE A 85 -0.09 -15.64 -6.07
N ARG A 86 -1.07 -15.69 -6.99
CA ARG A 86 -0.84 -15.31 -8.39
C ARG A 86 -0.58 -13.82 -8.54
N GLN A 87 -1.32 -12.98 -7.80
CA GLN A 87 -1.08 -11.54 -7.79
C GLN A 87 0.28 -11.19 -7.18
N GLU A 88 0.67 -11.85 -6.08
CA GLU A 88 1.99 -11.69 -5.48
C GLU A 88 3.11 -12.09 -6.44
N ARG A 89 2.94 -13.18 -7.20
CA ARG A 89 3.89 -13.58 -8.23
C ARG A 89 4.05 -12.51 -9.32
N GLN A 90 2.95 -11.91 -9.79
CA GLN A 90 3.02 -10.82 -10.76
C GLN A 90 3.76 -9.60 -10.20
N VAL A 91 3.55 -9.28 -8.92
CA VAL A 91 4.30 -8.21 -8.25
C VAL A 91 5.78 -8.56 -8.13
N LYS A 92 6.14 -9.82 -7.84
CA LYS A 92 7.54 -10.29 -7.84
C LYS A 92 8.18 -10.17 -9.22
N GLU A 93 7.48 -10.59 -10.28
CA GLU A 93 7.95 -10.45 -11.66
C GLU A 93 8.13 -8.98 -12.05
N PHE A 94 7.21 -8.10 -11.63
CA PHE A 94 7.35 -6.66 -11.80
C PHE A 94 8.52 -6.09 -10.99
N SER A 95 8.70 -6.55 -9.75
CA SER A 95 9.82 -6.18 -8.87
C SER A 95 11.17 -6.48 -9.55
N SER A 96 11.32 -7.67 -10.15
CA SER A 96 12.53 -8.01 -10.90
C SER A 96 12.79 -7.11 -12.10
N LYS A 97 11.74 -6.56 -12.75
CA LYS A 97 11.89 -5.64 -13.88
C LYS A 97 12.29 -4.24 -13.43
N ILE A 98 11.70 -3.72 -12.37
CA ILE A 98 12.04 -2.39 -11.85
C ILE A 98 13.41 -2.39 -11.19
N SER A 99 13.77 -3.45 -10.44
CA SER A 99 15.10 -3.58 -9.84
C SER A 99 16.25 -3.65 -10.86
N LYS A 100 15.99 -4.03 -12.12
CA LYS A 100 17.02 -3.97 -13.17
C LYS A 100 17.27 -2.54 -13.65
N GLN A 101 16.27 -1.68 -13.54
CA GLN A 101 16.38 -0.26 -13.93
C GLN A 101 16.88 0.59 -12.77
N ILE A 102 16.44 0.27 -11.55
CA ILE A 102 16.81 0.97 -10.31
C ILE A 102 17.20 -0.11 -9.28
N PRO A 103 18.50 -0.46 -9.17
CA PRO A 103 18.97 -1.57 -8.34
C PRO A 103 18.56 -1.52 -6.87
N GLU A 104 18.43 -0.31 -6.30
CA GLU A 104 18.13 -0.07 -4.89
C GLU A 104 16.67 -0.33 -4.48
N VAL A 105 15.75 -0.49 -5.43
CA VAL A 105 14.30 -0.60 -5.15
C VAL A 105 13.72 -1.96 -5.48
N GLU A 106 12.62 -2.28 -4.82
CA GLU A 106 11.76 -3.42 -5.11
C GLU A 106 10.29 -3.01 -5.16
N ALA A 107 9.47 -3.80 -5.85
CA ALA A 107 8.03 -3.71 -5.79
C ALA A 107 7.44 -4.73 -4.80
N ALA A 108 6.44 -4.30 -4.02
CA ALA A 108 5.75 -5.16 -3.07
C ALA A 108 4.24 -4.87 -3.01
N ILE A 109 3.47 -5.86 -2.55
CA ILE A 109 2.10 -5.63 -2.07
C ILE A 109 2.20 -5.02 -0.68
N GLY A 110 1.57 -3.86 -0.47
CA GLY A 110 1.49 -3.16 0.80
C GLY A 110 0.50 -3.77 1.80
N GLU A 111 0.52 -3.22 3.00
CA GLU A 111 -0.50 -3.42 4.02
C GLU A 111 -1.74 -2.53 3.74
N ALA A 112 -2.85 -2.82 4.40
CA ALA A 112 -4.08 -2.04 4.33
C ALA A 112 -3.85 -0.57 4.74
N SER A 113 -3.10 -0.34 5.80
CA SER A 113 -2.72 0.99 6.28
C SER A 113 -1.82 1.74 5.28
N ASP A 114 -0.90 1.03 4.59
CA ASP A 114 -0.07 1.63 3.53
C ASP A 114 -0.97 2.21 2.42
N TYR A 115 -1.91 1.42 1.90
CA TYR A 115 -2.81 1.87 0.82
C TYR A 115 -3.81 2.92 1.29
N ALA A 116 -4.35 2.80 2.51
CA ALA A 116 -5.28 3.80 3.04
C ALA A 116 -4.62 5.20 3.09
N GLN A 117 -3.38 5.28 3.57
CA GLN A 117 -2.64 6.54 3.56
C GLN A 117 -2.35 7.06 2.15
N ILE A 118 -1.96 6.18 1.22
CA ILE A 118 -1.75 6.56 -0.18
C ILE A 118 -3.03 7.15 -0.77
N ILE A 119 -4.16 6.48 -0.58
CA ILE A 119 -5.44 6.93 -1.11
C ILE A 119 -5.82 8.29 -0.52
N LEU A 120 -5.82 8.41 0.81
CA LEU A 120 -6.15 9.67 1.48
C LEU A 120 -5.19 10.80 1.09
N TYR A 121 -3.91 10.50 0.85
CA TYR A 121 -2.96 11.44 0.30
C TYR A 121 -3.43 11.98 -1.06
N TYR A 122 -3.78 11.13 -2.02
CA TYR A 122 -4.24 11.57 -3.35
C TYR A 122 -5.58 12.30 -3.31
N VAL A 123 -6.52 11.83 -2.48
CA VAL A 123 -7.80 12.51 -2.28
C VAL A 123 -7.57 13.92 -1.76
N LYS A 124 -6.72 14.09 -0.74
CA LYS A 124 -6.41 15.39 -0.15
C LYS A 124 -5.66 16.34 -1.10
N HIS A 125 -4.67 15.84 -1.84
CA HIS A 125 -3.78 16.70 -2.64
C HIS A 125 -4.26 16.93 -4.08
N SER A 126 -5.03 15.99 -4.64
CA SER A 126 -5.45 16.06 -6.04
C SER A 126 -6.97 15.97 -6.25
N GLY A 127 -7.73 15.71 -5.18
CA GLY A 127 -9.18 15.47 -5.26
C GLY A 127 -9.54 14.17 -6.00
N LYS A 128 -8.57 13.31 -6.30
CA LYS A 128 -8.75 12.11 -7.11
C LYS A 128 -8.59 10.87 -6.28
N ASP A 129 -9.43 9.90 -6.57
CA ASP A 129 -9.15 8.52 -6.22
C ASP A 129 -8.12 7.96 -7.19
N ILE A 130 -6.96 7.59 -6.65
CA ILE A 130 -5.86 7.04 -7.44
C ILE A 130 -6.22 5.67 -8.05
N PHE A 131 -7.07 4.88 -7.39
CA PHE A 131 -7.41 3.53 -7.82
C PHE A 131 -8.76 3.44 -8.53
N LYS A 132 -9.50 4.54 -8.66
CA LYS A 132 -10.75 4.66 -9.44
C LYS A 132 -11.79 3.60 -9.05
N GLY A 133 -12.04 3.41 -7.77
CA GLY A 133 -13.03 2.48 -7.21
C GLY A 133 -12.61 1.02 -7.27
N ASN A 134 -11.39 0.71 -7.69
CA ASN A 134 -10.91 -0.68 -7.73
C ASN A 134 -10.47 -1.13 -6.34
N PHE A 135 -10.86 -2.35 -5.96
CA PHE A 135 -10.33 -2.99 -4.77
C PHE A 135 -8.88 -3.39 -4.98
N ILE A 136 -8.04 -3.06 -4.00
CA ILE A 136 -6.62 -3.34 -3.97
C ILE A 136 -6.36 -4.46 -2.98
N ILE A 137 -5.64 -5.48 -3.43
CA ILE A 137 -5.20 -6.56 -2.55
C ILE A 137 -4.08 -6.10 -1.61
N THR A 138 -4.12 -6.55 -0.36
CA THR A 138 -3.11 -6.20 0.65
C THR A 138 -2.51 -7.45 1.30
N LYS A 139 -1.41 -7.28 2.04
CA LYS A 139 -0.80 -8.33 2.87
C LYS A 139 -1.40 -8.45 4.26
N THR A 140 -2.27 -7.53 4.65
CA THR A 140 -2.82 -7.46 6.00
C THR A 140 -3.76 -8.62 6.25
N ARG A 141 -3.46 -9.40 7.28
CA ARG A 141 -4.31 -10.51 7.72
C ARG A 141 -5.43 -9.97 8.60
N THR A 142 -6.61 -10.51 8.39
CA THR A 142 -7.77 -10.33 9.27
C THR A 142 -7.89 -11.54 10.20
N GLU A 143 -8.69 -11.40 11.24
CA GLU A 143 -8.94 -12.35 12.33
C GLU A 143 -9.51 -13.68 11.81
N LYS A 144 -10.15 -13.66 10.64
CA LYS A 144 -10.69 -14.85 9.97
C LYS A 144 -9.65 -15.61 9.13
N ASN A 145 -8.35 -15.34 9.33
CA ASN A 145 -7.25 -15.84 8.49
C ASN A 145 -7.40 -15.48 6.99
N GLU A 146 -8.19 -14.45 6.73
CA GLU A 146 -8.40 -13.84 5.42
C GLU A 146 -7.49 -12.61 5.27
N TYR A 147 -7.46 -12.01 4.08
CA TYR A 147 -6.66 -10.82 3.79
C TYR A 147 -7.57 -9.63 3.54
N ALA A 148 -7.15 -8.46 3.97
CA ALA A 148 -7.86 -7.23 3.70
C ALA A 148 -7.70 -6.82 2.23
N GLY A 149 -8.80 -6.39 1.61
CA GLY A 149 -8.80 -5.58 0.40
C GLY A 149 -9.21 -4.15 0.74
N ILE A 150 -8.60 -3.15 0.10
CA ILE A 150 -8.89 -1.73 0.32
C ILE A 150 -9.48 -1.11 -0.94
N VAL A 151 -10.51 -0.30 -0.79
CA VAL A 151 -11.05 0.55 -1.85
C VAL A 151 -11.35 1.93 -1.28
N TYR A 152 -11.55 2.90 -2.16
CA TYR A 152 -12.10 4.18 -1.81
C TYR A 152 -13.21 4.53 -2.77
N ASP A 153 -14.30 5.00 -2.20
CA ASP A 153 -15.39 5.64 -2.91
C ASP A 153 -15.45 7.11 -2.48
N ARG A 154 -15.79 8.00 -3.41
CA ARG A 154 -15.82 9.44 -3.13
C ARG A 154 -16.98 9.84 -2.22
N GLU A 155 -18.11 9.17 -2.34
CA GLU A 155 -19.31 9.42 -1.55
C GLU A 155 -19.22 8.70 -0.21
N ASP A 156 -18.81 7.43 -0.24
CA ASP A 156 -18.86 6.59 0.95
C ASP A 156 -17.55 6.58 1.76
N GLY A 157 -16.40 6.92 1.15
CA GLY A 157 -15.10 6.98 1.81
C GLY A 157 -14.25 5.71 1.65
N LEU A 158 -13.31 5.48 2.58
CA LEU A 158 -12.49 4.27 2.58
C LEU A 158 -13.35 3.05 2.92
N GLY A 159 -12.98 1.90 2.38
CA GLY A 159 -13.40 0.70 3.08
C GLY A 159 -12.64 -0.54 2.74
N VAL A 160 -12.99 -1.52 3.56
CA VAL A 160 -12.19 -2.70 3.83
C VAL A 160 -13.08 -3.90 3.62
N ILE A 161 -12.56 -4.89 2.91
CA ILE A 161 -13.23 -6.17 2.73
C ILE A 161 -12.33 -7.29 3.24
N SER A 162 -12.94 -8.34 3.78
CA SER A 162 -12.25 -9.58 4.11
C SER A 162 -12.24 -10.52 2.89
N MET A 163 -11.12 -11.20 2.65
CA MET A 163 -10.97 -12.07 1.49
C MET A 163 -10.20 -13.37 1.76
N ASN A 164 -10.74 -14.49 1.27
CA ASN A 164 -10.00 -15.74 1.23
C ASN A 164 -8.88 -15.71 0.16
N ARG A 165 -7.63 -15.88 0.59
CA ARG A 165 -6.43 -15.86 -0.27
C ARG A 165 -6.39 -16.88 -1.40
N LEU A 166 -7.16 -17.97 -1.29
CA LEU A 166 -7.18 -19.06 -2.27
C LEU A 166 -8.17 -18.79 -3.41
N ARG A 167 -9.17 -17.93 -3.18
CA ARG A 167 -10.22 -17.65 -4.16
C ARG A 167 -9.80 -16.51 -5.09
N ALA A 168 -9.99 -16.72 -6.38
CA ALA A 168 -9.96 -15.62 -7.34
C ALA A 168 -11.22 -14.78 -7.13
N LYS A 169 -11.08 -13.45 -7.20
CA LYS A 169 -12.21 -12.53 -7.10
C LYS A 169 -12.11 -11.49 -8.24
N PRO A 170 -13.14 -11.35 -9.08
CA PRO A 170 -13.24 -10.27 -10.04
C PRO A 170 -13.18 -8.90 -9.34
N GLY A 171 -12.64 -7.89 -10.01
CA GLY A 171 -12.58 -6.52 -9.50
C GLY A 171 -11.52 -6.24 -8.42
N ILE A 172 -10.62 -7.20 -8.15
CA ILE A 172 -9.55 -7.03 -7.16
C ILE A 172 -8.20 -7.08 -7.82
N HIS A 173 -7.38 -6.06 -7.59
CA HIS A 173 -6.17 -5.77 -8.34
C HIS A 173 -4.94 -5.71 -7.45
N ALA A 174 -3.79 -5.98 -8.06
CA ALA A 174 -2.50 -5.74 -7.45
C ALA A 174 -2.05 -4.32 -7.81
N ALA A 175 -1.76 -3.50 -6.80
CA ALA A 175 -1.20 -2.18 -6.95
C ALA A 175 0.21 -2.15 -6.33
N PRO A 176 1.27 -2.43 -7.09
CA PRO A 176 2.61 -2.52 -6.52
C PRO A 176 3.05 -1.17 -5.95
N ILE A 177 3.53 -1.23 -4.72
CA ILE A 177 4.23 -0.13 -4.06
C ILE A 177 5.73 -0.32 -4.28
N ILE A 178 6.40 0.70 -4.80
CA ILE A 178 7.87 0.70 -4.86
C ILE A 178 8.42 1.17 -3.54
N ARG A 179 9.42 0.45 -3.02
CA ARG A 179 10.11 0.77 -1.77
C ARG A 179 11.59 0.43 -1.90
N ARG A 180 12.41 0.98 -1.01
CA ARG A 180 13.82 0.61 -0.93
C ARG A 180 13.96 -0.85 -0.50
N LYS A 181 14.91 -1.58 -1.09
CA LYS A 181 15.27 -2.92 -0.64
C LYS A 181 15.81 -2.87 0.78
N VAL A 182 15.31 -3.74 1.63
CA VAL A 182 15.91 -3.98 2.95
C VAL A 182 17.02 -5.01 2.74
N ALA A 183 18.26 -4.61 3.03
CA ALA A 183 19.42 -5.49 2.99
C ALA A 183 19.39 -6.52 4.12
#